data_AF-A0A3R8K9L1-F1
#
_entry.id   AF-A0A3R8K9L1-F1
#
_cell.length_a   1.000
_cell.length_b   1.000
_cell.length_c   1.000
_cell.angle_alpha   90.00
_cell.angle_beta   90.00
_cell.angle_gamma   90.00
#
_symmetry.space_group_name_H-M   'P 1'
#
loop_
_entity.id
_entity.type
_entity.pdbx_description
1 polymer ?
#
loop_
_entity_poly.entity_id
_entity_poly.type
_entity_poly.pdbx_seq_one_letter_code
_entity_poly.pdbx_strand_id
1 'polypeptide(L)'
;MKPQSLTCSHCGLPMSVRRVEPGRPCYCCSGCAFLARLPAAGSDQFPVTPALLAGLGAGFVVFNQLLFWLGAFLLRREAGRELLASNLALTSIVCGGVLAVLLAVTQWKSGASRLADFFVLAGAGALLGFALAHRAPVWAVTASALLLAWSGRGMLRKKRRAA
;
A
#
# COMPACT_ATOMS: atom_id res chain seq x y z
N MET A 1 -3.18 29.48 -3.03
CA MET A 1 -4.55 28.93 -3.17
C MET A 1 -4.99 28.36 -1.82
N LYS A 2 -6.15 28.79 -1.30
CA LYS A 2 -6.69 28.26 -0.04
C LYS A 2 -7.12 26.80 -0.24
N PRO A 3 -6.77 25.86 0.65
CA PRO A 3 -7.26 24.49 0.57
C PRO A 3 -8.78 24.47 0.70
N GLN A 4 -9.47 23.71 -0.15
CA GLN A 4 -10.93 23.52 -0.06
C GLN A 4 -11.23 22.28 0.79
N SER A 5 -12.22 22.38 1.68
CA SER A 5 -12.71 21.26 2.48
C SER A 5 -13.78 20.51 1.68
N LEU A 6 -13.55 19.23 1.42
CA LEU A 6 -14.46 18.34 0.69
C LEU A 6 -14.61 17.01 1.43
N THR A 7 -15.68 16.28 1.12
CA THR A 7 -15.85 14.90 1.57
C THR A 7 -15.38 13.92 0.50
N CYS A 8 -14.76 12.81 0.91
CA CYS A 8 -14.40 11.77 -0.03
C CYS A 8 -15.64 11.10 -0.61
N SER A 9 -15.69 10.97 -1.94
CA SER A 9 -16.81 10.38 -2.69
C SER A 9 -17.10 8.91 -2.36
N HIS A 10 -16.15 8.19 -1.73
CA HIS A 10 -16.33 6.78 -1.35
C HIS A 10 -16.52 6.55 0.16
N CYS A 11 -15.61 7.10 0.98
CA CYS A 11 -15.57 6.86 2.43
C CYS A 11 -16.34 7.93 3.24
N GLY A 12 -16.71 9.06 2.63
CA GLY A 12 -17.37 10.18 3.30
C GLY A 12 -16.50 10.95 4.30
N LEU A 13 -15.19 10.68 4.39
CA LEU A 13 -14.29 11.40 5.29
C LEU A 13 -14.01 12.82 4.79
N PRO A 14 -13.98 13.83 5.68
CA PRO A 14 -13.48 15.15 5.32
C PRO A 14 -12.01 15.03 4.89
N MET A 15 -11.69 15.67 3.77
CA MET A 15 -10.37 15.84 3.16
C MET A 15 -10.19 17.29 2.77
N SER A 16 -8.94 17.74 2.80
CA SER A 16 -8.56 19.00 2.19
C SER A 16 -7.79 18.72 0.91
N VAL A 17 -8.17 19.38 -0.18
CA VAL A 17 -7.52 19.25 -1.50
C VAL A 17 -7.15 20.63 -2.01
N ARG A 18 -5.96 20.72 -2.64
CA ARG A 18 -5.44 21.98 -3.21
C ARG A 18 -6.12 22.36 -4.52
N ARG A 19 -6.57 21.38 -5.30
CA ARG A 19 -7.21 21.58 -6.60
C ARG A 19 -8.32 20.57 -6.77
N VAL A 20 -9.50 21.06 -7.15
CA VAL A 20 -10.66 20.25 -7.48
C VAL A 20 -10.85 20.33 -8.99
N GLU A 21 -10.79 19.20 -9.67
CA GLU A 21 -11.18 19.13 -11.08
C GLU A 21 -12.71 19.02 -11.13
N PRO A 22 -13.42 19.98 -11.75
CA PRO A 22 -14.87 19.91 -11.84
C PRO A 22 -15.30 18.63 -12.56
N GLY A 23 -16.23 17.89 -11.95
CA GLY A 23 -16.75 16.62 -12.49
C GLY A 23 -15.95 15.35 -12.14
N ARG A 24 -14.81 15.44 -11.44
CA ARG A 24 -14.04 14.25 -11.01
C ARG A 24 -14.26 13.90 -9.54
N PRO A 25 -14.51 12.62 -9.20
CA PRO A 25 -14.64 12.20 -7.82
C PRO A 25 -13.30 12.29 -7.07
N CYS A 26 -13.35 12.70 -5.80
CA CYS A 26 -12.17 12.92 -4.95
C CYS A 26 -12.08 11.86 -3.84
N TYR A 27 -10.88 11.31 -3.59
CA TYR A 27 -10.70 10.17 -2.69
C TYR A 27 -9.77 10.44 -1.50
N CYS A 28 -10.13 9.88 -0.33
CA CYS A 28 -9.39 10.06 0.93
C CYS A 28 -8.09 9.22 1.01
N CYS A 29 -7.98 8.18 0.19
CA CYS A 29 -6.81 7.30 0.06
C CYS A 29 -6.89 6.48 -1.24
N SER A 30 -5.78 5.82 -1.59
CA SER A 30 -5.69 4.89 -2.73
C SER A 30 -6.71 3.75 -2.64
N GLY A 31 -6.95 3.19 -1.45
CA GLY A 31 -7.95 2.14 -1.26
C GLY A 31 -9.38 2.59 -1.59
N CYS A 32 -9.74 3.84 -1.26
CA CYS A 32 -11.05 4.39 -1.64
C CYS A 32 -11.18 4.64 -3.13
N ALA A 33 -10.12 5.12 -3.76
CA ALA A 33 -10.06 5.30 -5.21
C ALA A 33 -10.18 3.94 -5.93
N PHE A 34 -9.58 2.89 -5.36
CA PHE A 34 -9.68 1.53 -5.88
C PHE A 34 -11.10 0.96 -5.74
N LEU A 35 -11.65 0.98 -4.52
CA LEU A 35 -12.98 0.41 -4.27
C LEU A 35 -14.10 1.12 -5.03
N ALA A 36 -13.98 2.42 -5.27
CA ALA A 36 -14.97 3.16 -6.07
C ALA A 36 -14.98 2.74 -7.55
N ARG A 37 -13.94 2.05 -8.02
CA ARG A 37 -13.81 1.57 -9.41
C ARG A 37 -14.13 0.08 -9.56
N LEU A 38 -14.40 -0.63 -8.46
CA LEU A 38 -14.90 -2.00 -8.50
C LEU A 38 -16.42 -1.96 -8.73
N PRO A 39 -16.96 -2.67 -9.74
CA PRO A 39 -18.40 -2.76 -9.92
C PRO A 39 -19.04 -3.51 -8.74
N ALA A 40 -20.32 -3.21 -8.48
CA ALA A 40 -21.15 -4.00 -7.58
C ALA A 40 -21.33 -5.41 -8.16
N ALA A 41 -21.45 -6.42 -7.29
CA ALA A 41 -21.67 -7.81 -7.71
C ALA A 41 -22.89 -7.89 -8.65
N GLY A 42 -22.67 -8.35 -9.89
CA GLY A 42 -23.73 -8.48 -10.91
C GLY A 42 -23.41 -7.96 -12.32
N SER A 43 -22.22 -7.39 -12.58
CA SER A 43 -21.80 -7.05 -13.95
C SER A 43 -21.08 -8.23 -14.63
N ASP A 44 -21.60 -8.72 -15.76
CA ASP A 44 -21.09 -9.87 -16.52
C ASP A 44 -19.67 -9.72 -17.12
N GLN A 45 -19.02 -8.56 -16.94
CA GLN A 45 -17.65 -8.34 -17.37
C GLN A 45 -16.77 -8.04 -16.17
N PHE A 46 -15.71 -8.83 -15.99
CA PHE A 46 -14.67 -8.60 -15.00
C PHE A 46 -13.81 -7.40 -15.47
N PRO A 47 -13.95 -6.20 -14.90
CA PRO A 47 -13.30 -5.04 -15.47
C PRO A 47 -11.83 -5.04 -15.06
N VAL A 48 -10.94 -5.21 -16.04
CA VAL A 48 -9.51 -5.01 -15.88
C VAL A 48 -9.25 -3.51 -15.69
N THR A 49 -9.52 -3.00 -14.49
CA THR A 49 -9.23 -1.61 -14.15
C THR A 49 -7.77 -1.45 -13.71
N PRO A 50 -7.11 -0.31 -13.98
CA PRO A 50 -5.75 -0.06 -13.50
C PRO A 50 -5.59 -0.19 -11.98
N ALA A 51 -6.67 0.05 -11.24
CA ALA A 51 -6.67 -0.05 -9.80
C ALA A 51 -6.75 -1.51 -9.33
N LEU A 52 -7.45 -2.39 -10.06
CA LEU A 52 -7.46 -3.84 -9.83
C LEU A 52 -6.09 -4.45 -10.13
N LEU A 53 -5.48 -4.06 -11.25
CA LEU A 53 -4.09 -4.42 -11.59
C LEU A 53 -3.12 -3.99 -10.49
N ALA A 54 -3.26 -2.77 -9.97
CA ALA A 54 -2.43 -2.29 -8.86
C ALA A 54 -2.67 -3.09 -7.57
N GLY A 55 -3.91 -3.46 -7.26
CA GLY A 55 -4.24 -4.30 -6.10
C GLY A 55 -3.67 -5.71 -6.21
N LEU A 56 -3.82 -6.36 -7.37
CA LEU A 56 -3.22 -7.66 -7.68
C LEU A 56 -1.70 -7.61 -7.62
N GLY A 57 -1.09 -6.59 -8.24
CA GLY A 57 0.36 -6.38 -8.20
C GLY A 57 0.87 -6.17 -6.78
N ALA A 58 0.20 -5.36 -5.97
CA ALA A 58 0.54 -5.19 -4.57
C ALA A 58 0.40 -6.50 -3.78
N GLY A 59 -0.69 -7.25 -3.99
CA GLY A 59 -0.90 -8.56 -3.35
C GLY A 59 0.18 -9.57 -3.72
N PHE A 60 0.55 -9.64 -5.01
CA PHE A 60 1.62 -10.50 -5.50
C PHE A 60 2.96 -10.13 -4.87
N VAL A 61 3.31 -8.83 -4.82
CA VAL A 61 4.57 -8.37 -4.22
C VAL A 61 4.63 -8.71 -2.73
N VAL A 62 3.54 -8.51 -1.99
CA VAL A 62 3.45 -8.81 -0.55
C VAL A 62 3.56 -10.30 -0.28
N PHE A 63 2.88 -11.12 -1.08
CA PHE A 63 2.97 -12.58 -0.97
C PHE A 63 4.41 -13.06 -1.19
N ASN A 64 5.06 -12.60 -2.25
CA ASN A 64 6.46 -12.94 -2.54
C ASN A 64 7.41 -12.42 -1.45
N GLN A 65 7.18 -11.20 -0.93
CA GLN A 65 7.94 -10.66 0.18
C GLN A 65 7.88 -11.60 1.40
N LEU A 66 6.70 -12.07 1.77
CA LEU A 66 6.51 -12.99 2.89
C LEU A 66 7.17 -14.34 2.64
N LEU A 67 7.06 -14.89 1.43
CA LEU A 67 7.73 -16.14 1.06
C LEU A 67 9.25 -16.02 1.20
N PHE A 68 9.84 -14.94 0.68
CA PHE A 68 11.28 -14.72 0.77
C PHE A 68 11.74 -14.48 2.22
N TRP A 69 10.97 -13.74 3.00
CA TRP A 69 11.24 -13.58 4.43
C TRP A 69 11.22 -14.91 5.18
N LEU A 70 10.19 -15.74 4.95
CA LEU A 70 10.05 -17.04 5.60
C LEU A 70 11.16 -17.99 5.16
N GLY A 71 11.49 -18.03 3.86
CA GLY A 71 12.61 -18.81 3.33
C GLY A 71 13.95 -18.40 3.94
N ALA A 72 14.21 -17.09 4.06
CA ALA A 72 15.40 -16.58 4.73
C ALA A 72 15.45 -16.95 6.21
N PHE A 73 14.30 -16.93 6.90
CA PHE A 73 14.19 -17.30 8.30
C PHE A 73 14.48 -18.79 8.52
N LEU A 74 13.93 -19.66 7.67
CA LEU A 74 14.13 -21.11 7.75
C LEU A 74 15.58 -21.49 7.41
N LEU A 75 16.12 -20.98 6.30
CA LEU A 75 17.47 -21.30 5.84
C LEU A 75 18.59 -20.74 6.73
N ARG A 76 18.30 -19.73 7.55
CA ARG A 76 19.27 -19.19 8.52
C ARG A 76 19.73 -20.22 9.55
N ARG A 77 18.99 -21.31 9.74
CA ARG A 77 19.33 -22.40 10.68
C ARG A 77 20.07 -23.55 10.02
N GLU A 78 20.19 -23.55 8.69
CA GLU A 78 20.83 -24.63 7.93
C GLU A 78 22.30 -24.30 7.64
N ALA A 79 23.21 -25.18 8.05
CA ALA A 79 24.63 -25.02 7.79
C ALA A 79 24.92 -25.01 6.28
N GLY A 80 25.76 -24.07 5.84
CA GLY A 80 26.18 -23.95 4.44
C GLY A 80 25.22 -23.20 3.51
N ARG A 81 24.08 -22.69 4.00
CA ARG A 81 23.10 -21.94 3.19
C ARG A 81 23.00 -20.45 3.52
N GLU A 82 24.00 -19.90 4.20
CA GLU A 82 23.98 -18.51 4.66
C GLU A 82 23.84 -17.48 3.53
N LEU A 83 24.54 -17.70 2.41
CA LEU A 83 24.47 -16.80 1.26
C LEU A 83 23.05 -16.79 0.65
N LEU A 84 22.42 -17.96 0.52
CA LEU A 84 21.06 -18.08 0.02
C LEU A 84 20.07 -17.40 0.97
N ALA A 85 20.19 -17.62 2.27
CA ALA A 85 19.36 -16.97 3.29
C ALA A 85 19.50 -15.43 3.24
N SER A 86 20.72 -14.92 3.07
CA SER A 86 21.01 -13.49 2.92
C SER A 86 20.40 -12.91 1.65
N ASN A 87 20.48 -13.62 0.52
CA ASN A 87 19.87 -13.21 -0.74
C ASN A 87 18.35 -13.15 -0.62
N LEU A 88 17.71 -14.17 -0.06
CA LEU A 88 16.26 -14.16 0.18
C LEU A 88 15.84 -13.01 1.11
N ALA A 89 16.61 -12.74 2.17
CA ALA A 89 16.35 -11.61 3.06
C ALA A 89 16.41 -10.28 2.31
N LEU A 90 17.41 -10.10 1.43
CA LEU A 90 17.54 -8.91 0.59
C LEU A 90 16.37 -8.79 -0.40
N THR A 91 16.00 -9.88 -1.07
CA THR A 91 14.87 -9.90 -2.01
C THR A 91 13.57 -9.53 -1.32
N SER A 92 13.33 -10.01 -0.09
CA SER A 92 12.19 -9.59 0.74
C SER A 92 12.21 -8.07 0.99
N ILE A 93 13.37 -7.49 1.34
CA ILE A 93 13.50 -6.04 1.57
C ILE A 93 13.19 -5.27 0.27
N VAL A 94 13.73 -5.72 -0.87
CA VAL A 94 13.48 -5.12 -2.18
C VAL A 94 11.99 -5.17 -2.54
N CYS A 95 11.30 -6.29 -2.31
CA CYS A 95 9.85 -6.37 -2.50
C CYS A 95 9.09 -5.33 -1.66
N GLY A 96 9.49 -5.13 -0.39
CA GLY A 96 8.94 -4.07 0.46
C GLY A 96 9.16 -2.66 -0.11
N GLY A 97 10.34 -2.40 -0.67
CA GLY A 97 10.64 -1.16 -1.39
C GLY A 97 9.77 -0.95 -2.62
N VAL A 98 9.61 -1.99 -3.45
CA VAL A 98 8.74 -1.97 -4.64
C VAL A 98 7.29 -1.65 -4.25
N LEU A 99 6.78 -2.29 -3.19
CA LEU A 99 5.44 -2.02 -2.69
C LEU A 99 5.28 -0.57 -2.24
N ALA A 100 6.25 -0.04 -1.48
CA ALA A 100 6.21 1.34 -1.01
C ALA A 100 6.19 2.34 -2.17
N VAL A 101 7.01 2.13 -3.20
CA VAL A 101 7.03 2.95 -4.41
C VAL A 101 5.69 2.85 -5.15
N LEU A 102 5.15 1.65 -5.33
CA LEU A 102 3.87 1.44 -6.00
C LEU A 102 2.72 2.17 -5.28
N LEU A 103 2.67 2.09 -3.94
CA LEU A 103 1.68 2.80 -3.13
C LEU A 103 1.87 4.33 -3.16
N ALA A 104 3.11 4.81 -3.12
CA ALA A 104 3.40 6.24 -3.22
C ALA A 104 2.96 6.82 -4.59
N VAL A 105 3.30 6.13 -5.69
CA VAL A 105 2.92 6.55 -7.05
C VAL A 105 1.40 6.55 -7.23
N THR A 106 0.72 5.51 -6.73
CA THR A 106 -0.75 5.45 -6.82
C THR A 106 -1.42 6.54 -5.99
N GLN A 107 -0.92 6.84 -4.78
CA GLN A 107 -1.41 7.97 -3.98
C GLN A 107 -1.20 9.30 -4.68
N TRP A 108 0.01 9.56 -5.21
CA TRP A 108 0.30 10.78 -5.96
C TRP A 108 -0.65 10.95 -7.14
N LYS A 109 -0.79 9.93 -7.99
CA LYS A 109 -1.68 9.97 -9.16
C LYS A 109 -3.15 10.19 -8.78
N SER A 110 -3.57 9.77 -7.59
CA SER A 110 -4.93 9.96 -7.10
C SER A 110 -5.18 11.34 -6.47
N GLY A 111 -4.16 12.19 -6.33
CA GLY A 111 -4.27 13.50 -5.68
C GLY A 111 -4.54 13.44 -4.17
N ALA A 112 -4.58 12.24 -3.59
CA ALA A 112 -4.77 12.00 -2.17
C ALA A 112 -3.47 12.28 -1.43
N SER A 113 -3.24 13.55 -1.07
CA SER A 113 -2.08 13.97 -0.29
C SER A 113 -2.53 14.67 0.98
N ARG A 114 -2.69 13.90 2.07
CA ARG A 114 -2.82 14.47 3.42
C ARG A 114 -1.44 14.47 4.08
N LEU A 115 -1.25 15.40 5.02
CA LEU A 115 -0.04 15.46 5.85
C LEU A 115 0.27 14.10 6.52
N ALA A 116 -0.79 13.39 6.95
CA ALA A 116 -0.68 12.05 7.53
C ALA A 116 -0.15 10.99 6.55
N ASP A 117 -0.44 11.11 5.25
CA ASP A 117 0.06 10.17 4.24
C ASP A 117 1.58 10.32 4.08
N PHE A 118 2.09 11.55 4.19
CA PHE A 118 3.53 11.82 4.20
C PHE A 118 4.22 11.21 5.42
N PHE A 119 3.66 11.36 6.62
CA PHE A 119 4.23 10.75 7.83
C PHE A 119 4.27 9.22 7.76
N VAL A 120 3.22 8.59 7.22
CA VAL A 120 3.19 7.13 7.07
C VAL A 120 4.21 6.66 6.04
N LEU A 121 4.33 7.35 4.90
CA LEU A 121 5.35 7.06 3.90
C LEU A 121 6.77 7.25 4.45
N ALA A 122 7.02 8.33 5.20
CA ALA A 122 8.31 8.60 5.82
C ALA A 122 8.66 7.54 6.88
N GLY A 123 7.72 7.17 7.73
CA GLY A 123 7.90 6.11 8.73
C GLY A 123 8.16 4.75 8.09
N ALA A 124 7.42 4.39 7.05
CA ALA A 124 7.65 3.16 6.30
C ALA A 124 9.01 3.19 5.57
N GLY A 125 9.40 4.34 5.00
CA GLY A 125 10.71 4.54 4.40
C GLY A 125 11.85 4.38 5.41
N ALA A 126 11.70 4.93 6.62
CA ALA A 126 12.67 4.77 7.70
C ALA A 126 12.81 3.30 8.11
N LEU A 127 11.69 2.57 8.25
CA LEU A 127 11.70 1.13 8.54
C LEU A 127 12.36 0.31 7.42
N LEU A 128 12.14 0.66 6.15
CA LEU A 128 12.80 0.02 5.01
C LEU A 128 14.30 0.32 4.97
N GLY A 129 14.70 1.57 5.25
CA GLY A 129 16.09 1.96 5.39
C GLY A 129 16.79 1.20 6.52
N PHE A 130 16.13 1.08 7.67
CA PHE A 130 16.60 0.29 8.81
C PHE A 130 16.72 -1.20 8.46
N ALA A 131 15.69 -1.75 7.79
CA ALA A 131 15.70 -3.14 7.31
C ALA A 131 16.88 -3.42 6.38
N LEU A 132 17.18 -2.48 5.47
CA LEU A 132 18.29 -2.58 4.53
C LEU A 132 19.65 -2.50 5.24
N ALA A 133 19.82 -1.52 6.13
CA ALA A 133 21.06 -1.31 6.88
C ALA A 133 21.42 -2.52 7.77
N HIS A 134 20.43 -3.11 8.43
CA HIS A 134 20.64 -4.23 9.35
C HIS A 134 20.34 -5.62 8.74
N ARG A 135 20.06 -5.69 7.43
CA ARG A 135 19.63 -6.93 6.74
C ARG A 135 18.53 -7.67 7.51
N ALA A 136 17.57 -6.92 8.01
CA ALA A 136 16.53 -7.37 8.91
C ALA A 136 15.16 -7.33 8.20
N PRO A 137 14.83 -8.37 7.40
CA PRO A 137 13.63 -8.40 6.55
C PRO A 137 12.31 -8.27 7.33
N VAL A 138 12.31 -8.59 8.62
CA VAL A 138 11.13 -8.40 9.50
C VAL A 138 10.65 -6.95 9.49
N TRP A 139 11.56 -5.97 9.53
CA TRP A 139 11.20 -4.56 9.52
C TRP A 139 10.64 -4.11 8.17
N ALA A 140 11.10 -4.71 7.06
CA ALA A 140 10.53 -4.46 5.75
C ALA A 140 9.10 -5.03 5.65
N VAL A 141 8.84 -6.20 6.23
CA VAL A 141 7.49 -6.78 6.29
C VAL A 141 6.57 -5.91 7.16
N THR A 142 7.05 -5.44 8.31
CA THR A 142 6.31 -4.50 9.17
C THR A 142 5.97 -3.21 8.43
N ALA A 143 6.92 -2.62 7.70
CA ALA A 143 6.69 -1.44 6.87
C ALA A 143 5.59 -1.69 5.82
N SER A 144 5.65 -2.82 5.11
CA SER A 144 4.62 -3.22 4.14
C SER A 144 3.25 -3.38 4.80
N ALA A 145 3.18 -4.04 5.95
CA ALA A 145 1.92 -4.23 6.69
C ALA A 145 1.30 -2.89 7.12
N LEU A 146 2.10 -1.96 7.63
CA LEU A 146 1.65 -0.61 8.00
C LEU A 146 1.12 0.16 6.78
N LEU A 147 1.83 0.12 5.66
CA LEU A 147 1.43 0.78 4.42
C LEU A 147 0.12 0.22 3.86
N LEU A 148 -0.07 -1.10 3.88
CA LEU A 148 -1.29 -1.76 3.45
C LEU A 148 -2.46 -1.42 4.39
N ALA A 149 -2.25 -1.52 5.71
CA ALA A 149 -3.27 -1.18 6.70
C ALA A 149 -3.73 0.29 6.55
N TRP A 150 -2.78 1.20 6.35
CA TRP A 150 -3.08 2.61 6.09
C TRP A 150 -3.83 2.81 4.76
N SER A 151 -3.38 2.17 3.69
CA SER A 151 -4.01 2.26 2.38
C SER A 151 -5.44 1.68 2.38
N GLY A 152 -5.67 0.62 3.16
CA GLY A 152 -6.95 -0.07 3.35
C GLY A 152 -7.91 0.59 4.35
N ARG A 153 -7.48 1.64 5.09
CA ARG A 153 -8.30 2.29 6.14
C ARG A 153 -9.69 2.74 5.69
N GLY A 154 -9.82 3.11 4.41
CA GLY A 154 -11.08 3.52 3.79
C GLY A 154 -12.12 2.40 3.72
N MET A 155 -11.68 1.16 3.51
CA MET A 155 -12.54 -0.01 3.41
C MET A 155 -13.18 -0.35 4.76
N LEU A 156 -12.38 -0.30 5.83
CA LEU A 156 -12.79 -0.65 7.19
C LEU A 156 -13.85 0.33 7.74
N ARG A 157 -13.79 1.61 7.35
CA ARG A 157 -14.73 2.63 7.83
C ARG A 157 -16.07 2.62 7.09
N LYS A 158 -16.11 2.21 5.81
CA LYS A 158 -17.38 2.07 5.06
C LYS A 158 -18.26 0.97 5.67
N LYS A 159 -17.67 -0.17 6.05
CA LYS A 159 -18.40 -1.25 6.76
C LYS A 159 -19.06 -0.78 8.06
N ARG A 160 -18.41 0.10 8.83
CA ARG A 160 -18.96 0.66 10.09
C ARG A 160 -20.11 1.65 9.92
N ARG A 161 -20.35 2.17 8.71
CA ARG A 161 -21.50 3.06 8.43
C ARG A 161 -22.67 2.32 7.76
N ALA A 162 -22.43 1.10 7.28
CA ALA A 162 -23.42 0.24 6.65
C ALA A 162 -23.95 -0.85 7.59
N ALA A 163 -23.41 -0.92 8.83
CA ALA A 163 -23.90 -1.71 9.96
C ALA A 163 -24.41 -0.74 11.02
#